data_AF-A0A6J8DW72-F1
#
_entry.id   AF-A0A6J8DW72-F1
#
_cell.length_a   1.000
_cell.length_b   1.000
_cell.length_c   1.000
_cell.angle_alpha   90.00
_cell.angle_beta   90.00
_cell.angle_gamma   90.00
#
_symmetry.space_group_name_H-M   'P 1'
#
loop_
_entity.id
_entity.type
_entity.pdbx_description
1 polymer ?
#
loop_
_entity_poly.entity_id
_entity_poly.type
_entity_poly.pdbx_seq_one_letter_code
_entity_poly.pdbx_strand_id
1 'polypeptide(L)'
;MNSKGSNVQVESVGIILLKDRPGLGASLDGIVEDPSANIIRGGLEVKYPYGKANFNINDACKDKTFFLKSENGQISLKENHNYFYQVQGQMYVANFKWVDFVVWYGDHEELFVQRILFNKQNWLDKCLSALDLFFKWAVVPELLTRRVERKLTLLSKEQWIKLQSELCE
;
A
#
# COMPACT_ATOMS: atom_id res chain seq x y z
N MET A 1 -16.23 -9.76 28.24
CA MET A 1 -15.18 -8.74 28.01
C MET A 1 -15.85 -7.57 27.31
N ASN A 2 -15.95 -6.42 27.97
CA ASN A 2 -16.53 -5.21 27.38
C ASN A 2 -15.51 -4.57 26.45
N SER A 3 -15.54 -4.88 25.15
CA SER A 3 -14.91 -4.00 24.18
C SER A 3 -15.79 -2.75 24.10
N LYS A 4 -15.31 -1.65 24.67
CA LYS A 4 -15.79 -0.32 24.29
C LYS A 4 -15.41 -0.15 22.83
N GLY A 5 -16.27 -0.58 21.91
CA GLY A 5 -16.10 -0.31 20.49
C GLY A 5 -15.96 1.20 20.34
N SER A 6 -14.81 1.65 19.87
CA SER A 6 -14.65 3.03 19.44
C SER A 6 -15.72 3.30 18.38
N ASN A 7 -16.36 4.47 18.45
CA ASN A 7 -17.40 4.88 17.51
C ASN A 7 -16.77 5.24 16.15
N VAL A 8 -16.14 4.26 15.53
CA VAL A 8 -15.42 4.39 14.26
C VAL A 8 -16.42 4.21 13.13
N GLN A 9 -16.41 5.12 12.18
CA GLN A 9 -17.18 5.00 10.95
C GLN A 9 -16.25 4.60 9.82
N VAL A 10 -16.73 3.69 8.97
CA VAL A 10 -16.00 3.25 7.77
C VAL A 10 -16.91 3.46 6.58
N GLU A 11 -16.45 4.28 5.63
CA GLU A 11 -17.13 4.50 4.35
C GLU A 11 -16.39 3.76 3.23
N SER A 12 -17.15 3.17 2.30
CA SER A 12 -16.58 2.58 1.08
C SER A 12 -16.17 3.68 0.11
N VAL A 13 -15.04 3.49 -0.58
CA VAL A 13 -14.54 4.43 -1.57
C VAL A 13 -14.15 3.69 -2.85
N GLY A 14 -14.41 4.33 -3.99
CA GLY A 14 -13.92 3.85 -5.29
C GLY A 14 -12.45 4.22 -5.51
N ILE A 15 -12.06 4.31 -6.78
CA ILE A 15 -10.73 4.79 -7.15
C ILE A 15 -10.62 6.30 -6.89
N ILE A 16 -9.57 6.69 -6.18
CA ILE A 16 -9.15 8.09 -5.99
C ILE A 16 -8.06 8.37 -7.01
N LEU A 17 -8.20 9.45 -7.78
CA LEU A 17 -7.19 9.89 -8.74
C LEU A 17 -6.47 11.14 -8.21
N LEU A 18 -5.15 11.17 -8.35
CA LEU A 18 -4.35 12.33 -7.97
C LEU A 18 -4.42 13.39 -9.08
N LYS A 19 -5.16 14.48 -8.81
CA LYS A 19 -5.41 15.55 -9.80
C LYS A 19 -4.14 16.15 -10.38
N ASP A 20 -3.13 16.36 -9.54
CA ASP A 20 -1.88 17.05 -9.94
C ASP A 20 -0.86 16.12 -10.61
N ARG A 21 -1.10 14.80 -10.59
CA ARG A 21 -0.23 13.80 -11.21
C ARG A 21 -1.07 12.75 -11.95
N PRO A 22 -1.52 13.07 -13.18
CA PRO A 22 -2.26 12.14 -14.01
C PRO A 22 -1.51 10.81 -14.14
N GLY A 23 -2.23 9.69 -14.00
CA GLY A 23 -1.65 8.35 -14.00
C GLY A 23 -1.46 7.73 -12.62
N LEU A 24 -1.51 8.53 -11.54
CA LEU A 24 -1.54 8.00 -10.19
C LEU A 24 -2.96 7.93 -9.66
N GLY A 25 -3.32 6.75 -9.18
CA GLY A 25 -4.58 6.49 -8.51
C GLY A 25 -4.42 5.43 -7.44
N ALA A 26 -5.37 5.38 -6.51
CA ALA A 26 -5.39 4.42 -5.43
C ALA A 26 -6.83 4.02 -5.10
N SER A 27 -7.02 2.76 -4.74
CA SER A 27 -8.26 2.27 -4.13
C SER A 27 -7.93 1.86 -2.72
N LEU A 28 -8.68 2.36 -1.75
CA LEU A 28 -8.66 1.89 -0.37
C LEU A 28 -9.85 0.95 -0.16
N ASP A 29 -9.75 0.04 0.81
CA ASP A 29 -10.90 -0.79 1.18
C ASP A 29 -11.95 0.02 1.95
N GLY A 30 -11.53 1.12 2.58
CA GLY A 30 -12.43 2.12 3.16
C GLY A 30 -11.71 3.38 3.61
N ILE A 31 -12.49 4.40 3.94
CA ILE A 31 -12.03 5.59 4.67
C ILE A 31 -12.57 5.49 6.09
N VAL A 32 -11.68 5.69 7.05
CA VAL A 32 -11.95 5.56 8.48
C VAL A 32 -12.09 6.94 9.09
N GLU A 33 -13.16 7.15 9.85
CA GLU A 33 -13.32 8.28 10.75
C GLU A 33 -13.33 7.78 12.19
N ASP A 34 -12.25 8.09 12.92
CA ASP A 34 -12.04 7.75 14.33
C ASP A 34 -12.00 9.04 15.17
N PRO A 35 -13.11 9.42 15.83
CA PRO A 35 -13.17 10.64 16.64
C PRO A 35 -12.20 10.66 17.82
N SER A 36 -11.63 9.50 18.21
CA SER A 36 -10.69 9.40 19.31
C SER A 36 -9.22 9.63 18.89
N ALA A 37 -8.95 9.64 17.59
CA ALA A 37 -7.61 9.83 17.05
C ALA A 37 -7.25 11.32 16.93
N ASN A 38 -5.96 11.64 17.13
CA ASN A 38 -5.43 12.99 16.89
C ASN A 38 -5.67 13.47 15.44
N ILE A 39 -5.62 12.54 14.49
CA ILE A 39 -5.98 12.78 13.08
C ILE A 39 -7.17 11.90 12.81
N ILE A 40 -8.35 12.50 12.75
CA ILE A 40 -9.64 11.79 12.77
C ILE A 40 -9.82 10.89 11.55
N ARG A 41 -9.38 11.35 10.37
CA ARG A 41 -9.64 10.69 9.09
C ARG A 41 -8.40 10.03 8.52
N GLY A 42 -8.54 8.79 8.08
CA GLY A 42 -7.48 7.99 7.46
C GLY A 42 -8.04 6.89 6.58
N GLY A 43 -7.19 5.98 6.12
CA GLY A 43 -7.60 4.87 5.25
C GLY A 43 -7.69 3.53 5.98
N LEU A 44 -8.36 2.58 5.35
CA LEU A 44 -8.42 1.17 5.72
C LEU A 44 -7.89 0.31 4.58
N GLU A 45 -7.05 -0.66 4.91
CA GLU A 45 -6.62 -1.72 4.00
C GLU A 45 -6.73 -3.06 4.73
N VAL A 46 -7.53 -3.98 4.21
CA VAL A 46 -7.82 -5.29 4.79
C VAL A 46 -7.16 -6.39 3.95
N LYS A 47 -6.41 -7.28 4.59
CA LYS A 47 -5.83 -8.47 3.96
C LYS A 47 -6.38 -9.74 4.62
N TYR A 48 -6.62 -10.74 3.79
CA TYR A 48 -6.94 -12.11 4.22
C TYR A 48 -5.89 -13.07 3.65
N PRO A 49 -4.96 -13.60 4.46
CA PRO A 49 -3.94 -14.51 3.99
C PRO A 49 -4.50 -15.94 3.89
N TYR A 50 -5.16 -16.27 2.78
CA TYR A 50 -5.81 -17.58 2.57
C TYR A 50 -4.92 -18.79 2.92
N GLY A 51 -3.64 -18.77 2.52
CA GLY A 51 -2.68 -19.85 2.81
C GLY A 51 -2.26 -19.97 4.29
N LYS A 52 -2.72 -19.05 5.14
CA LYS A 52 -2.53 -19.03 6.60
C LYS A 52 -3.88 -18.90 7.31
N ALA A 53 -4.99 -19.30 6.67
CA ALA A 53 -6.30 -19.33 7.30
C ALA A 53 -6.24 -20.18 8.58
N ASN A 54 -6.82 -19.68 9.67
CA ASN A 54 -6.81 -20.31 11.00
C ASN A 54 -5.42 -20.50 11.65
N PHE A 55 -4.36 -19.87 11.11
CA PHE A 55 -3.12 -19.71 11.87
C PHE A 55 -3.30 -18.54 12.82
N ASN A 56 -2.84 -18.69 14.07
CA ASN A 56 -2.59 -17.50 14.88
C ASN A 56 -1.44 -16.68 14.25
N ILE A 57 -1.46 -15.38 14.49
CA ILE A 57 -0.52 -14.44 13.88
C ILE A 57 0.95 -14.75 14.19
N ASN A 58 1.24 -15.28 15.38
CA ASN A 58 2.61 -15.62 15.79
C ASN A 58 3.16 -16.77 14.94
N ASP A 59 2.34 -17.79 14.68
CA ASP A 59 2.71 -18.91 13.81
C ASP A 59 2.86 -18.48 12.36
N ALA A 60 2.00 -17.58 11.87
CA ALA A 60 2.15 -17.01 10.54
C ALA A 60 3.48 -16.26 10.39
N CYS A 61 3.90 -15.48 11.40
CA CYS A 61 5.16 -14.73 11.42
C CYS A 61 6.42 -15.60 11.45
N LYS A 62 6.34 -16.90 11.79
CA LYS A 62 7.49 -17.83 11.69
C LYS A 62 7.91 -18.07 10.24
N ASP A 63 6.99 -17.89 9.30
CA ASP A 63 7.28 -17.97 7.87
C ASP A 63 7.95 -16.68 7.39
N LYS A 64 9.22 -16.78 6.99
CA LYS A 64 9.99 -15.62 6.52
C LYS A 64 9.43 -14.99 5.24
N THR A 65 8.61 -15.72 4.48
CA THR A 65 7.95 -15.22 3.27
C THR A 65 6.64 -14.47 3.58
N PHE A 66 6.12 -14.60 4.80
CA PHE A 66 4.91 -13.89 5.22
C PHE A 66 5.15 -12.38 5.29
N PHE A 67 4.13 -11.57 5.05
CA PHE A 67 4.28 -10.12 4.97
C PHE A 67 4.43 -9.45 6.34
N LEU A 68 3.98 -10.08 7.42
CA LEU A 68 4.25 -9.62 8.79
C LEU A 68 5.57 -10.21 9.30
N LYS A 69 6.18 -9.51 10.25
CA LYS A 69 7.34 -9.95 11.03
C LYS A 69 7.04 -9.81 12.51
N SER A 70 7.68 -10.65 13.33
CA SER A 70 7.74 -10.49 14.79
C SER A 70 9.17 -10.17 15.19
N GLU A 71 9.38 -8.99 15.78
CA GLU A 71 10.67 -8.53 16.29
C GLU A 71 10.48 -8.10 17.74
N ASN A 72 11.25 -8.67 18.67
CA ASN A 72 11.16 -8.38 20.11
C ASN A 72 9.75 -8.52 20.70
N GLY A 73 8.94 -9.46 20.17
CA GLY A 73 7.55 -9.67 20.59
C GLY A 73 6.55 -8.68 19.97
N GLN A 74 7.00 -7.75 19.13
CA GLN A 74 6.13 -6.82 18.41
C GLN A 74 5.92 -7.29 16.96
N ILE A 75 4.65 -7.43 16.57
CA ILE A 75 4.27 -7.81 15.21
C ILE A 75 4.00 -6.57 14.38
N SER A 76 4.55 -6.55 13.16
CA SER A 76 4.39 -5.43 12.22
C SER A 76 4.50 -5.88 10.77
N LEU A 77 3.92 -5.11 9.86
CA LEU A 77 4.14 -5.23 8.42
C LEU A 77 5.59 -4.92 8.09
N LYS A 78 6.21 -5.77 7.28
CA LYS A 78 7.56 -5.55 6.76
C LYS A 78 7.58 -4.31 5.86
N GLU A 79 8.41 -3.33 6.20
CA GLU A 79 8.51 -2.06 5.45
C GLU A 79 9.03 -2.23 4.01
N ASN A 80 9.73 -3.34 3.72
CA ASN A 80 10.20 -3.68 2.39
C ASN A 80 9.21 -4.55 1.60
N HIS A 81 8.03 -4.85 2.14
CA HIS A 81 7.02 -5.66 1.47
C HIS A 81 6.11 -4.80 0.58
N ASN A 82 5.59 -5.38 -0.51
CA ASN A 82 4.74 -4.68 -1.48
C ASN A 82 3.53 -3.99 -0.85
N TYR A 83 2.91 -4.59 0.16
CA TYR A 83 1.77 -3.99 0.88
C TYR A 83 2.16 -2.72 1.64
N PHE A 84 3.40 -2.58 2.11
CA PHE A 84 3.84 -1.33 2.74
C PHE A 84 3.89 -0.21 1.70
N TYR A 85 4.46 -0.48 0.52
CA TYR A 85 4.45 0.49 -0.59
C TYR A 85 3.02 0.79 -1.08
N GLN A 86 2.13 -0.19 -1.08
CA GLN A 86 0.71 -0.01 -1.41
C GLN A 86 0.05 1.04 -0.50
N VAL A 87 0.14 0.87 0.83
CA VAL A 87 -0.49 1.80 1.78
C VAL A 87 0.17 3.18 1.78
N GLN A 88 1.48 3.26 1.55
CA GLN A 88 2.17 4.55 1.38
C GLN A 88 1.66 5.29 0.12
N GLY A 89 1.44 4.57 -0.98
CA GLY A 89 0.86 5.14 -2.20
C GLY A 89 -0.59 5.57 -2.03
N GLN A 90 -1.41 4.76 -1.36
CA GLN A 90 -2.78 5.13 -1.01
C GLN A 90 -2.81 6.41 -0.17
N MET A 91 -1.97 6.52 0.86
CA MET A 91 -1.87 7.73 1.68
C MET A 91 -1.42 8.95 0.88
N TYR A 92 -0.47 8.79 -0.05
CA TYR A 92 -0.03 9.88 -0.93
C TYR A 92 -1.17 10.37 -1.83
N VAL A 93 -1.87 9.46 -2.51
CA VAL A 93 -2.96 9.80 -3.45
C VAL A 93 -4.18 10.39 -2.73
N ALA A 94 -4.58 9.81 -1.59
CA ALA A 94 -5.73 10.27 -0.81
C ALA A 94 -5.41 11.44 0.14
N ASN A 95 -4.14 11.88 0.21
CA ASN A 95 -3.64 12.86 1.17
C ASN A 95 -3.95 12.49 2.65
N PHE A 96 -3.86 11.21 2.98
CA PHE A 96 -4.00 10.73 4.35
C PHE A 96 -2.66 10.65 5.08
N LYS A 97 -2.72 10.76 6.41
CA LYS A 97 -1.53 10.66 7.27
C LYS A 97 -1.32 9.27 7.84
N TRP A 98 -2.35 8.44 7.79
CA TRP A 98 -2.29 7.07 8.28
C TRP A 98 -3.28 6.17 7.53
N VAL A 99 -2.99 4.88 7.55
CA VAL A 99 -3.88 3.79 7.15
C VAL A 99 -3.87 2.74 8.25
N ASP A 100 -5.05 2.26 8.65
CA ASP A 100 -5.17 1.07 9.47
C ASP A 100 -5.05 -0.15 8.56
N PHE A 101 -3.94 -0.88 8.71
CA PHE A 101 -3.68 -2.13 8.01
C PHE A 101 -4.21 -3.28 8.87
N VAL A 102 -5.28 -3.91 8.37
CA VAL A 102 -6.00 -4.97 9.08
C VAL A 102 -5.70 -6.30 8.43
N VAL A 103 -5.41 -7.31 9.25
CA VAL A 103 -5.28 -8.69 8.79
C VAL A 103 -6.31 -9.54 9.50
N TRP A 104 -7.19 -10.13 8.70
CA TRP A 104 -8.21 -11.06 9.16
C TRP A 104 -7.76 -12.49 8.85
N TYR A 105 -7.83 -13.39 9.83
CA TYR A 105 -7.38 -14.78 9.72
C TYR A 105 -8.54 -15.80 9.72
N GLY A 106 -9.78 -15.32 9.82
CA GLY A 106 -11.00 -16.12 9.99
C GLY A 106 -11.73 -15.72 11.28
N ASP A 107 -12.93 -16.26 11.47
CA ASP A 107 -13.84 -15.86 12.57
C ASP A 107 -13.38 -16.33 13.95
N HIS A 108 -12.38 -17.21 14.01
CA HIS A 108 -11.88 -17.82 15.24
C HIS A 108 -10.59 -17.19 15.77
N GLU A 109 -9.99 -16.26 15.01
CA GLU A 109 -8.72 -15.62 15.34
C GLU A 109 -8.92 -14.11 15.54
N GLU A 110 -8.07 -13.51 16.37
CA GLU A 110 -8.11 -12.07 16.58
C GLU A 110 -7.68 -11.30 15.32
N LEU A 111 -8.34 -10.17 15.07
CA LEU A 111 -7.90 -9.22 14.05
C LEU A 111 -6.55 -8.62 14.46
N PHE A 112 -5.60 -8.64 13.55
CA PHE A 112 -4.43 -7.80 13.68
C PHE A 112 -4.71 -6.45 13.05
N VAL A 113 -4.44 -5.38 13.80
CA VAL A 113 -4.58 -4.00 13.32
C VAL A 113 -3.28 -3.26 13.60
N GLN A 114 -2.68 -2.70 12.55
CA GLN A 114 -1.54 -1.81 12.66
C GLN A 114 -1.86 -0.48 11.99
N ARG A 115 -1.82 0.62 12.75
CA ARG A 115 -1.84 1.96 12.19
C ARG A 115 -0.48 2.29 11.58
N ILE A 116 -0.43 2.42 10.26
CA ILE A 116 0.78 2.76 9.52
C ILE A 116 0.74 4.25 9.19
N LEU A 117 1.82 4.96 9.50
CA LEU A 117 1.95 6.40 9.22
C LEU A 117 2.56 6.65 7.84
N PHE A 118 2.16 7.75 7.21
CA PHE A 118 2.75 8.17 5.95
C PHE A 118 4.19 8.64 6.14
N ASN A 119 5.13 7.96 5.49
CA ASN A 119 6.53 8.35 5.43
C ASN A 119 6.78 9.17 4.17
N LYS A 120 6.50 10.47 4.27
CA LYS A 120 6.62 11.42 3.15
C LYS A 120 8.01 11.39 2.53
N GLN A 121 9.07 11.43 3.34
CA GLN A 121 10.44 11.50 2.83
C GLN A 121 10.78 10.26 1.99
N ASN A 122 10.56 9.07 2.55
CA ASN A 122 10.82 7.81 1.85
C ASN A 122 9.98 7.68 0.56
N TRP A 123 8.71 8.10 0.61
CA TRP A 123 7.83 8.06 -0.57
C TRP A 123 8.34 8.96 -1.70
N LEU A 124 8.70 10.21 -1.38
CA LEU A 124 9.22 11.16 -2.35
C LEU A 124 10.55 10.68 -2.94
N ASP A 125 11.46 10.20 -2.10
CA ASP A 125 12.81 9.84 -2.51
C ASP A 125 12.87 8.54 -3.33
N LYS A 126 12.07 7.53 -2.96
CA LYS A 126 12.21 6.17 -3.52
C LYS A 126 11.12 5.77 -4.48
N CYS A 127 9.91 6.29 -4.33
CA CYS A 127 8.75 5.78 -5.06
C CYS A 127 8.29 6.75 -6.14
N LEU A 128 8.09 8.02 -5.76
CA LEU A 128 7.41 8.98 -6.63
C LEU A 128 8.15 9.23 -7.94
N SER A 129 9.46 9.45 -7.90
CA SER A 129 10.27 9.69 -9.10
C SER A 129 10.29 8.50 -10.04
N ALA A 130 10.34 7.27 -9.49
CA ALA A 130 10.28 6.05 -10.31
C ALA A 130 8.90 5.88 -10.96
N LEU A 131 7.82 6.19 -10.24
CA LEU A 131 6.47 6.16 -10.78
C LEU A 131 6.28 7.20 -11.91
N ASP A 132 6.83 8.40 -11.76
CA ASP A 132 6.78 9.43 -12.81
C ASP A 132 7.52 9.01 -14.08
N LEU A 133 8.73 8.46 -13.94
CA LEU A 133 9.46 7.92 -15.08
C LEU A 133 8.67 6.82 -15.76
N PHE A 134 8.14 5.87 -14.98
CA PHE A 134 7.36 4.78 -15.52
C PHE A 134 6.13 5.28 -16.27
N PHE A 135 5.41 6.25 -15.71
CA PHE A 135 4.26 6.85 -16.38
C PHE A 135 4.67 7.54 -17.70
N LYS A 136 5.69 8.39 -17.64
CA LYS A 136 6.16 9.17 -18.80
C LYS A 136 6.74 8.31 -19.92
N TRP A 137 7.51 7.27 -19.59
CA TRP A 137 8.31 6.53 -20.57
C TRP A 137 7.81 5.12 -20.88
N ALA A 138 6.96 4.55 -20.02
CA ALA A 138 6.30 3.27 -20.30
C ALA A 138 4.82 3.49 -20.64
N VAL A 139 4.04 4.10 -19.73
CA VAL A 139 2.57 4.18 -19.88
C VAL A 139 2.17 5.08 -21.05
N VAL A 140 2.65 6.33 -21.10
CA VAL A 140 2.27 7.28 -22.16
C VAL A 140 2.61 6.77 -23.56
N PRO A 141 3.83 6.24 -23.83
CA PRO A 141 4.14 5.66 -25.12
C PRO A 141 3.28 4.43 -25.44
N GLU A 142 2.97 3.59 -24.46
CA GLU A 142 2.11 2.42 -24.67
C GLU A 142 0.69 2.82 -25.10
N LEU A 143 0.11 3.83 -24.46
CA LEU A 143 -1.23 4.33 -24.83
C LEU A 143 -1.30 4.75 -26.31
N LEU A 144 -0.20 5.25 -26.88
CA LEU A 144 -0.13 5.70 -28.27
C LEU A 144 0.28 4.59 -29.25
N THR A 145 1.19 3.71 -28.83
CA THR A 145 1.88 2.78 -29.74
C THR A 145 1.42 1.33 -29.64
N ARG A 146 0.74 0.99 -28.54
CA ARG A 146 0.18 -0.32 -28.22
C ARG A 146 1.20 -1.45 -28.42
N ARG A 147 2.44 -1.24 -27.93
CA ARG A 147 3.55 -2.19 -28.10
C ARG A 147 3.18 -3.52 -27.45
N VAL A 148 2.62 -3.50 -26.26
CA VAL A 148 2.28 -4.71 -25.51
C VAL A 148 1.20 -5.51 -26.24
N GLU A 149 0.15 -4.86 -26.76
CA GLU A 149 -0.88 -5.53 -27.59
C GLU A 149 -0.26 -6.17 -28.85
N ARG A 150 0.77 -5.53 -29.41
CA ARG A 150 1.54 -6.02 -30.56
C ARG A 150 2.64 -7.03 -30.19
N LYS A 151 2.67 -7.52 -28.94
CA LYS A 151 3.65 -8.46 -28.40
C LYS A 151 5.10 -7.95 -28.42
N LEU A 152 5.28 -6.63 -28.35
CA LEU A 152 6.56 -5.98 -28.19
C LEU A 152 6.79 -5.65 -26.70
N THR A 153 8.05 -5.58 -26.30
CA THR A 153 8.43 -5.19 -24.94
C THR A 153 8.03 -3.73 -24.67
N LEU A 154 7.38 -3.51 -23.52
CA LEU A 154 6.99 -2.17 -23.06
C LEU A 154 8.23 -1.27 -22.89
N LEU A 155 9.17 -1.77 -22.09
CA LEU A 155 10.44 -1.13 -21.78
C LEU A 155 11.46 -2.23 -21.42
N SER A 156 12.65 -2.20 -22.05
CA SER A 156 13.71 -3.18 -21.74
C SER A 156 14.36 -2.87 -20.39
N LYS A 157 15.04 -3.86 -19.80
CA LYS A 157 15.76 -3.67 -18.54
C LYS A 157 16.86 -2.62 -18.68
N GLU A 158 17.57 -2.62 -19.80
CA GLU A 158 18.64 -1.66 -20.11
C GLU A 158 18.08 -0.24 -20.25
N GLN A 159 16.93 -0.10 -20.92
CA GLN A 159 16.23 1.18 -21.03
C GLN A 159 15.81 1.68 -19.65
N TRP A 160 15.30 0.80 -18.79
CA TRP A 160 14.87 1.17 -17.44
C TRP A 160 16.04 1.67 -16.59
N ILE A 161 17.14 0.92 -16.56
CA ILE A 161 18.35 1.28 -15.81
C ILE A 161 18.86 2.66 -16.27
N LYS A 162 18.88 2.90 -17.58
CA LYS A 162 19.31 4.18 -18.14
C LYS A 162 18.40 5.34 -17.70
N LEU A 163 17.09 5.15 -17.75
CA LEU A 163 16.13 6.19 -17.31
C LEU A 163 16.29 6.52 -15.82
N GLN A 164 16.58 5.52 -14.98
CA GLN A 164 16.79 5.73 -13.55
C GLN A 164 18.10 6.48 -13.25
N SER A 165 19.17 6.26 -14.03
CA SER A 165 20.42 7.00 -13.84
C SER A 165 20.30 8.49 -14.17
N GLU A 166 19.45 8.86 -15.13
CA GLU A 166 19.22 10.25 -15.55
C GLU A 166 18.43 11.09 -14.51
N LEU A 167 17.88 10.48 -13.45
CA LEU A 167 17.24 11.19 -12.33
C LEU A 167 18.18 11.55 -11.19
N CYS A 168 19.35 10.91 -11.12
CA CYS A 168 20.32 11.10 -10.04
C CYS A 168 21.37 12.17 -10.37
N GLU A 169 21.28 12.79 -11.56
CA GLU A 169 22.04 13.96 -12.01
C GLU A 169 21.18 15.22 -11.94
#